data_AF-A0A7N4NVH1-F1
#
_entry.id   AF-A0A7N4NVH1-F1
#
_cell.length_a   1.000
_cell.length_b   1.000
_cell.length_c   1.000
_cell.angle_alpha   90.00
_cell.angle_beta   90.00
_cell.angle_gamma   90.00
#
_symmetry.space_group_name_H-M   'P 1'
#
loop_
_entity.id
_entity.type
_entity.pdbx_description
1 polymer ?
#
loop_
_entity_poly.entity_id
_entity_poly.type
_entity_poly.pdbx_seq_one_letter_code
_entity_poly.pdbx_strand_id
1 'polypeptide(L)'
;MVNIYCFMMFRMFLTTQLMLSAHGQKCMVEQHEVDGECCYPCHSGYKLHGMCSIMRGTMCVPCDPGTYTAHENVLKKCFQCKVCDPELGLVTRRECSSTSNTVCSCSSGYFCTDTKDDNCEKCVGPRVCSPGQYVKSRGLNSPYPLYNSGTGLSISYLCISPNNSGK
;
A
#
# COMPACT_ATOMS: atom_id res chain seq x y z
N MET A 1 -43.32 5.03 56.07
CA MET A 1 -42.21 5.85 55.51
C MET A 1 -40.97 4.99 55.13
N VAL A 2 -41.15 3.74 54.67
CA VAL A 2 -40.02 2.82 54.33
C VAL A 2 -39.83 2.66 52.81
N ASN A 3 -40.72 3.25 52.00
CA ASN A 3 -40.78 3.00 50.56
C ASN A 3 -39.91 3.97 49.73
N ILE A 4 -39.75 5.23 50.20
CA ILE A 4 -39.05 6.27 49.43
C ILE A 4 -37.52 6.10 49.49
N TYR A 5 -36.99 5.71 50.66
CA TYR A 5 -35.57 5.45 50.85
C TYR A 5 -35.12 4.20 50.08
N CYS A 6 -35.97 3.18 49.99
CA CYS A 6 -35.72 1.97 49.21
C CYS A 6 -35.65 2.28 47.71
N PHE A 7 -36.55 3.14 47.21
CA PHE A 7 -36.58 3.54 45.82
C PHE A 7 -35.36 4.42 45.44
N MET A 8 -34.94 5.30 46.35
CA MET A 8 -33.72 6.11 46.19
C MET A 8 -32.46 5.26 46.16
N MET A 9 -32.34 4.26 47.05
CA MET A 9 -31.19 3.36 47.07
C MET A 9 -31.14 2.46 45.82
N PHE A 10 -32.28 1.99 45.32
CA PHE A 10 -32.35 1.21 44.09
C PHE A 10 -31.96 2.04 42.85
N ARG A 11 -32.36 3.32 42.83
CA ARG A 11 -31.95 4.29 41.80
C ARG A 11 -30.45 4.55 41.84
N MET A 12 -29.85 4.72 43.02
CA MET A 12 -28.40 4.89 43.17
C MET A 12 -27.62 3.64 42.77
N PHE A 13 -28.13 2.44 43.08
CA PHE A 13 -27.54 1.18 42.62
C PHE A 13 -27.63 1.01 41.09
N LEU A 14 -28.74 1.42 40.46
CA LEU A 14 -28.87 1.39 39.00
C LEU A 14 -27.95 2.40 38.31
N THR A 15 -27.80 3.61 38.86
CA THR A 15 -26.90 4.62 38.26
C THR A 15 -25.42 4.32 38.46
N THR A 16 -25.04 3.68 39.57
CA THR A 16 -23.64 3.24 39.80
C THR A 16 -23.24 2.09 38.87
N GLN A 17 -24.16 1.16 38.57
CA GLN A 17 -23.96 0.10 37.57
C GLN A 17 -23.80 0.66 36.13
N LEU A 18 -24.42 1.81 35.81
CA LEU A 18 -24.21 2.51 34.53
C LEU A 18 -22.83 3.20 34.42
N MET A 19 -22.17 3.51 35.54
CA MET A 19 -20.84 4.14 35.55
C MET A 19 -19.69 3.13 35.50
N LEU A 20 -19.97 1.81 35.54
CA LEU A 20 -18.95 0.76 35.35
C LEU A 20 -18.59 0.52 33.89
N SER A 21 -19.28 1.17 32.94
CA SER A 21 -18.90 1.14 31.53
C SER A 21 -17.95 2.29 31.18
N ALA A 22 -16.75 1.89 30.74
CA ALA A 22 -15.75 2.67 30.01
C ALA A 22 -14.81 3.58 30.83
N HIS A 23 -13.91 2.98 31.61
CA HIS A 23 -12.52 3.45 31.57
C HIS A 23 -11.91 2.89 30.27
N GLY A 24 -12.24 3.52 29.14
CA GLY A 24 -11.42 3.38 27.93
C GLY A 24 -10.12 4.09 28.23
N GLN A 25 -9.18 3.36 28.84
CA GLN A 25 -7.91 3.91 29.27
C GLN A 25 -7.13 4.23 28.00
N LYS A 26 -7.28 5.46 27.53
CA LYS A 26 -6.62 5.96 26.33
C LYS A 26 -5.12 5.74 26.52
N CYS A 27 -4.49 5.06 25.56
CA CYS A 27 -3.06 4.83 25.60
C CYS A 27 -2.29 6.14 25.78
N MET A 28 -1.10 6.05 26.40
CA MET A 28 -0.25 7.22 26.59
C MET A 28 0.16 7.82 25.23
N VAL A 29 0.65 9.05 25.26
CA VAL A 29 1.23 9.68 24.07
C VAL A 29 2.33 8.76 23.51
N GLU A 30 2.35 8.56 22.19
CA GLU A 30 3.25 7.65 21.46
C GLU A 30 2.95 6.14 21.60
N GLN A 31 1.81 5.77 22.19
CA GLN A 31 1.34 4.38 22.23
C GLN A 31 0.08 4.18 21.40
N HIS A 32 -0.11 2.94 20.93
CA HIS A 32 -1.27 2.52 20.16
C HIS A 32 -1.92 1.30 20.80
N GLU A 33 -3.25 1.24 20.74
CA GLU A 33 -4.01 0.11 21.23
C GLU A 33 -3.90 -1.08 20.25
N VAL A 34 -3.49 -2.23 20.76
CA VAL A 34 -3.41 -3.50 20.03
C VAL A 34 -4.03 -4.58 20.91
N ASP A 35 -5.15 -5.15 20.47
CA ASP A 35 -5.90 -6.18 21.22
C ASP A 35 -6.23 -5.80 22.68
N GLY A 36 -6.54 -4.52 22.92
CA GLY A 36 -6.89 -4.00 24.26
C GLY A 36 -5.71 -3.66 25.15
N GLU A 37 -4.47 -3.79 24.66
CA GLU A 37 -3.24 -3.40 25.36
C GLU A 37 -2.56 -2.22 24.65
N CYS A 38 -1.88 -1.35 25.40
CA CYS A 38 -1.16 -0.22 24.83
C CYS A 38 0.29 -0.59 24.52
N CYS A 39 0.66 -0.53 23.23
CA CYS A 39 2.00 -0.83 22.76
C CYS A 39 2.70 0.44 22.24
N TYR A 40 3.99 0.58 22.55
CA TYR A 40 4.87 1.45 21.77
C TYR A 40 5.06 0.86 20.35
N PRO A 41 5.20 1.70 19.31
CA PRO A 41 5.46 1.24 17.95
C PRO A 41 6.90 0.72 17.79
N CYS A 42 7.06 -0.22 16.86
CA CYS A 42 8.35 -0.68 16.35
C CYS A 42 8.79 0.20 15.18
N HIS A 43 10.10 0.43 15.05
CA HIS A 43 10.66 1.12 13.89
C HIS A 43 10.47 0.33 12.58
N SER A 44 10.73 1.00 11.45
CA SER A 44 10.76 0.36 10.13
C SER A 44 11.74 -0.82 10.11
N GLY A 45 11.37 -1.89 9.41
CA GLY A 45 12.11 -3.15 9.39
C GLY A 45 11.87 -4.07 10.59
N TYR A 46 11.00 -3.67 11.52
CA TYR A 46 10.63 -4.48 12.68
C TYR A 46 9.11 -4.62 12.81
N LYS A 47 8.69 -5.70 13.46
CA LYS A 47 7.31 -6.04 13.84
C LYS A 47 7.25 -6.43 15.32
N LEU A 48 6.05 -6.42 15.90
CA LEU A 48 5.82 -6.97 17.23
C LEU A 48 6.13 -8.47 17.25
N HIS A 49 6.90 -8.92 18.24
CA HIS A 49 7.16 -10.34 18.46
C HIS A 49 5.91 -11.10 18.90
N GLY A 50 5.05 -10.44 19.68
CA GLY A 50 3.85 -11.02 20.27
C GLY A 50 2.95 -9.93 20.85
N MET A 51 2.15 -10.29 21.85
CA MET A 51 1.34 -9.31 22.58
C MET A 51 2.26 -8.42 23.42
N CYS A 52 2.06 -7.11 23.34
CA CYS A 52 2.65 -6.21 24.33
C CYS A 52 1.94 -6.43 25.67
N SER A 53 2.64 -6.16 26.77
CA SER A 53 2.05 -6.20 28.10
C SER A 53 2.72 -5.15 28.97
N ILE A 54 2.03 -4.69 30.00
CA ILE A 54 2.60 -3.75 30.98
C ILE A 54 3.89 -4.30 31.61
N MET A 55 4.00 -5.62 31.81
CA MET A 55 5.17 -6.24 32.44
C MET A 55 6.37 -6.42 31.51
N ARG A 56 6.14 -6.78 30.23
CA ARG A 56 7.23 -7.05 29.26
C ARG A 56 7.54 -5.86 28.35
N GLY A 57 6.65 -4.87 28.31
CA GLY A 57 6.67 -3.78 27.34
C GLY A 57 6.42 -4.27 25.91
N THR A 58 6.79 -3.42 24.96
CA THR A 58 6.82 -3.75 23.53
C THR A 58 8.11 -4.49 23.21
N MET A 59 8.01 -5.67 22.57
CA MET A 59 9.16 -6.37 22.01
C MET A 59 9.08 -6.37 20.49
N CYS A 60 10.08 -5.77 19.85
CA CYS A 60 10.22 -5.69 18.40
C CYS A 60 11.24 -6.69 17.89
N VAL A 61 10.91 -7.39 16.80
CA VAL A 61 11.78 -8.33 16.10
C VAL A 61 11.88 -7.96 14.63
N PRO A 62 13.03 -8.22 13.98
CA PRO A 62 13.22 -7.87 12.58
C PRO A 62 12.20 -8.58 11.68
N CYS A 63 11.90 -7.95 10.54
CA CYS A 63 11.13 -8.58 9.48
C CYS A 63 11.86 -9.81 8.92
N ASP A 64 11.09 -10.83 8.58
CA ASP A 64 11.61 -12.04 7.93
C ASP A 64 12.09 -11.70 6.51
N PRO A 65 13.06 -12.45 5.95
CA PRO A 65 13.48 -12.28 4.56
C PRO A 65 12.28 -12.30 3.59
N GLY A 66 12.26 -11.35 2.65
CA GLY A 66 11.13 -11.18 1.72
C GLY A 66 9.94 -10.39 2.30
N THR A 67 10.10 -9.75 3.47
CA THR A 67 9.09 -8.87 4.06
C THR A 67 9.66 -7.53 4.53
N TYR A 68 8.80 -6.51 4.67
CA TYR A 68 9.22 -5.16 5.04
C TYR A 68 8.16 -4.39 5.85
N THR A 69 8.60 -3.33 6.55
CA THR A 69 7.75 -2.26 7.08
C THR A 69 8.44 -0.91 6.82
N ALA A 70 7.75 0.01 6.14
CA ALA A 70 8.37 1.26 5.70
C ALA A 70 8.42 2.35 6.79
N HIS A 71 7.53 2.23 7.79
CA HIS A 71 7.34 3.23 8.83
C HIS A 71 7.17 2.57 10.19
N GLU A 72 7.11 3.40 11.23
CA GLU A 72 6.80 2.96 12.57
C GLU A 72 5.43 2.28 12.62
N ASN A 73 5.33 1.17 13.33
CA ASN A 73 4.17 0.31 13.25
C ASN A 73 3.95 -0.53 14.51
N VAL A 74 2.72 -1.01 14.69
CA VAL A 74 2.35 -1.98 15.74
C VAL A 74 1.86 -3.29 15.12
N LEU A 75 2.42 -3.65 13.96
CA LEU A 75 2.01 -4.84 13.22
C LEU A 75 2.66 -6.08 13.84
N LYS A 76 1.91 -7.19 13.88
CA LYS A 76 2.44 -8.51 14.23
C LYS A 76 3.08 -9.24 13.03
N LYS A 77 2.91 -8.69 11.83
CA LYS A 77 3.41 -9.24 10.56
C LYS A 77 3.90 -8.10 9.68
N CYS A 78 5.05 -8.28 9.05
CA CYS A 78 5.55 -7.36 8.04
C CYS A 78 4.80 -7.56 6.71
N PHE A 79 4.84 -6.56 5.83
CA PHE A 79 4.27 -6.65 4.49
C PHE A 79 5.13 -7.52 3.59
N GLN A 80 4.50 -8.31 2.73
CA GLN A 80 5.23 -9.09 1.73
C GLN A 80 5.84 -8.16 0.68
N CYS A 81 7.08 -8.45 0.28
CA CYS A 81 7.72 -7.75 -0.83
C CYS A 81 6.96 -8.04 -2.13
N LYS A 82 6.76 -7.00 -2.94
CA LYS A 82 6.22 -7.12 -4.29
C LYS A 82 7.20 -7.89 -5.18
N VAL A 83 6.68 -8.71 -6.07
CA VAL A 83 7.45 -9.33 -7.17
C VAL A 83 7.12 -8.58 -8.46
N CYS A 84 8.15 -8.22 -9.21
CA CYS A 84 7.98 -7.59 -10.52
C CYS A 84 7.72 -8.67 -11.56
N ASP A 85 6.47 -8.78 -12.01
CA ASP A 85 6.02 -9.82 -12.93
C ASP A 85 6.54 -9.60 -14.36
N PRO A 86 7.41 -10.49 -14.89
CA PRO A 86 7.90 -10.38 -16.26
C PRO A 86 6.81 -10.47 -17.32
N GLU A 87 5.67 -11.12 -17.05
CA GLU A 87 4.54 -11.20 -17.98
C GLU A 87 3.87 -9.83 -18.21
N LEU A 88 4.00 -8.94 -17.23
CA LEU A 88 3.57 -7.53 -17.33
C LEU A 88 4.65 -6.61 -17.90
N GLY A 89 5.79 -7.18 -18.35
CA GLY A 89 6.95 -6.46 -18.86
C GLY A 89 7.74 -5.71 -17.78
N LEU A 90 7.52 -6.07 -16.50
CA LEU A 90 8.17 -5.45 -15.35
C LEU A 90 9.51 -6.12 -15.04
N VAL A 91 10.44 -5.32 -14.55
CA VAL A 91 11.74 -5.75 -14.02
C VAL A 91 12.02 -5.05 -12.69
N THR A 92 12.75 -5.72 -11.81
CA THR A 92 13.17 -5.12 -10.54
C THR A 92 14.17 -4.00 -10.78
N ARG A 93 13.79 -2.77 -10.44
CA ARG A 93 14.70 -1.61 -10.45
C ARG A 93 15.43 -1.46 -9.12
N ARG A 94 14.71 -1.75 -8.01
CA ARG A 94 15.25 -1.73 -6.65
C ARG A 94 14.74 -2.94 -5.90
N GLU A 95 15.68 -3.67 -5.33
CA GLU A 95 15.40 -4.83 -4.49
C GLU A 95 14.65 -4.43 -3.22
N CYS A 96 13.91 -5.40 -2.68
CA CYS A 96 13.29 -5.25 -1.37
C CYS A 96 14.33 -5.20 -0.25
N SER A 97 14.02 -4.47 0.82
CA SER A 97 14.77 -4.49 2.07
C SER A 97 13.80 -4.61 3.25
N SER A 98 14.29 -4.83 4.46
CA SER A 98 13.41 -4.83 5.65
C SER A 98 12.64 -3.51 5.81
N THR A 99 13.16 -2.40 5.30
CA THR A 99 12.55 -1.06 5.42
C THR A 99 11.85 -0.57 4.16
N SER A 100 11.92 -1.28 3.04
CA SER A 100 11.38 -0.79 1.77
C SER A 100 10.91 -1.91 0.85
N ASN A 101 9.77 -1.69 0.17
CA ASN A 101 9.30 -2.62 -0.85
C ASN A 101 10.23 -2.65 -2.08
N THR A 102 10.09 -3.72 -2.87
CA THR A 102 10.58 -3.80 -4.24
C THR A 102 9.99 -2.67 -5.09
N VAL A 103 10.79 -2.07 -5.97
CA VAL A 103 10.34 -1.08 -6.96
C VAL A 103 10.50 -1.65 -8.35
N CYS A 104 9.40 -1.70 -9.10
CA CYS A 104 9.37 -2.22 -10.46
C CYS A 104 9.49 -1.11 -11.51
N SER A 105 10.17 -1.41 -12.61
CA SER A 105 10.24 -0.58 -13.81
C SER A 105 10.01 -1.41 -15.08
N CYS A 106 9.96 -0.76 -16.24
CA CYS A 106 9.86 -1.46 -17.51
C CYS A 106 11.22 -1.94 -18.02
N SER A 107 11.20 -3.08 -18.71
CA SER A 107 12.34 -3.54 -19.51
C SER A 107 12.73 -2.51 -20.57
N SER A 108 13.98 -2.58 -21.06
CA SER A 108 14.45 -1.70 -22.12
C SER A 108 13.52 -1.77 -23.35
N GLY A 109 13.12 -0.61 -23.86
CA GLY A 109 12.19 -0.51 -24.99
C GLY A 109 10.72 -0.75 -24.63
N TYR A 110 10.34 -0.81 -23.36
CA TYR A 110 8.95 -0.82 -22.90
C TYR A 110 8.62 0.48 -22.17
N PHE A 111 7.36 0.89 -22.21
CA PHE A 111 6.89 2.12 -21.57
C PHE A 111 5.88 1.84 -20.46
N CYS A 112 5.99 2.55 -19.35
CA CYS A 112 5.08 2.41 -18.23
C CYS A 112 3.77 3.15 -18.48
N THR A 113 2.63 2.45 -18.48
CA THR A 113 1.32 3.09 -18.68
C THR A 113 0.61 3.44 -17.37
N ASP A 114 1.07 2.87 -16.26
CA ASP A 114 0.46 3.04 -14.94
C ASP A 114 1.57 3.14 -13.89
N THR A 115 1.77 4.34 -13.35
CA THR A 115 2.79 4.65 -12.36
C THR A 115 2.16 5.03 -11.04
N LYS A 116 2.61 4.39 -9.96
CA LYS A 116 2.26 4.72 -8.59
C LYS A 116 3.53 4.94 -7.79
N ASP A 117 3.75 6.17 -7.30
CA ASP A 117 4.87 6.53 -6.42
C ASP A 117 6.25 6.01 -6.92
N ASP A 118 6.59 6.30 -8.19
CA ASP A 118 7.86 5.89 -8.83
C ASP A 118 8.04 4.36 -9.03
N ASN A 119 6.96 3.60 -8.90
CA ASN A 119 6.86 2.18 -9.23
C ASN A 119 5.87 1.98 -10.39
N CYS A 120 6.26 1.16 -11.37
CA CYS A 120 5.42 0.83 -12.51
C CYS A 120 4.54 -0.40 -12.22
N GLU A 121 3.26 -0.33 -12.60
CA GLU A 121 2.31 -1.44 -12.47
C GLU A 121 2.12 -2.21 -13.78
N LYS A 122 2.31 -1.55 -14.93
CA LYS A 122 2.17 -2.20 -16.23
C LYS A 122 3.03 -1.55 -17.30
N CYS A 123 3.72 -2.41 -18.05
CA CYS A 123 4.53 -2.00 -19.19
C CYS A 123 3.88 -2.39 -20.50
N VAL A 124 3.99 -1.52 -21.49
CA VAL A 124 3.54 -1.75 -22.85
C VAL A 124 4.73 -1.71 -23.78
N GLY A 125 4.89 -2.78 -24.56
CA GLY A 125 5.91 -2.86 -25.61
C GLY A 125 5.52 -2.03 -26.83
N PRO A 126 6.48 -1.75 -27.71
CA PRO A 126 6.22 -1.01 -28.93
C PRO A 126 5.36 -1.91 -29.83
N ARG A 127 4.31 -1.34 -30.43
CA ARG A 127 3.48 -2.05 -31.40
C ARG A 127 3.44 -1.32 -32.72
N VAL A 128 3.24 -2.09 -33.78
CA VAL A 128 2.94 -1.53 -35.10
C VAL A 128 1.51 -1.02 -35.09
N CYS A 129 1.31 0.24 -35.47
CA CYS A 129 -0.02 0.81 -35.58
C CYS A 129 -0.72 0.26 -36.83
N SER A 130 -1.98 -0.13 -36.68
CA SER A 130 -2.78 -0.62 -37.80
C SER A 130 -2.98 0.49 -38.84
N PRO A 131 -3.16 0.16 -40.13
CA PRO A 131 -3.50 1.14 -41.16
C PRO A 131 -4.67 2.03 -40.71
N GLY A 132 -4.50 3.35 -40.86
CA GLY A 132 -5.47 4.35 -40.42
C GLY A 132 -5.31 4.82 -38.97
N GLN A 133 -4.54 4.13 -38.11
CA GLN A 133 -4.17 4.64 -36.79
C GLN A 133 -2.96 5.57 -36.87
N TYR A 134 -2.85 6.51 -35.93
CA TYR A 134 -1.70 7.43 -35.84
C TYR A 134 -1.03 7.39 -34.47
N VAL A 135 0.22 7.83 -34.44
CA VAL A 135 1.08 7.83 -33.25
C VAL A 135 0.76 9.02 -32.35
N LYS A 136 0.51 8.79 -31.05
CA LYS A 136 0.41 9.88 -30.06
C LYS A 136 1.80 10.27 -29.54
N SER A 137 2.27 11.46 -29.88
CA SER A 137 3.60 11.97 -29.51
C SER A 137 3.73 12.50 -28.07
N ARG A 138 3.09 11.89 -27.07
CA ARG A 138 3.41 12.23 -25.67
C ARG A 138 4.66 11.45 -25.25
N GLY A 139 5.83 12.00 -25.59
CA GLY A 139 7.09 11.71 -24.90
C GLY A 139 8.03 10.67 -25.51
N LEU A 140 8.09 10.52 -26.84
CA LEU A 140 9.29 9.91 -27.42
C LEU A 140 10.41 10.96 -27.32
N ASN A 141 11.55 10.62 -26.72
CA ASN A 141 12.81 11.37 -26.84
C ASN A 141 13.38 11.34 -28.28
N SER A 142 12.52 11.19 -29.29
CA SER A 142 12.87 11.17 -30.70
C SER A 142 11.81 11.95 -31.48
N PRO A 143 12.18 13.08 -32.13
CA PRO A 143 11.29 13.82 -33.01
C PRO A 143 10.96 13.07 -34.32
N TYR A 144 11.52 11.86 -34.53
CA TYR A 144 11.29 11.07 -35.73
C TYR A 144 10.34 9.90 -35.46
N PRO A 145 9.32 9.69 -36.32
CA PRO A 145 8.45 8.52 -36.25
C PRO A 145 9.27 7.25 -36.47
N LEU A 146 9.21 6.32 -35.52
CA LEU A 146 9.80 4.99 -35.69
C LEU A 146 8.97 4.22 -36.71
N TYR A 147 9.63 3.60 -37.69
CA TYR A 147 8.99 2.77 -38.71
C TYR A 147 9.60 1.37 -38.71
N ASN A 148 8.78 0.37 -39.00
CA ASN A 148 9.27 -0.98 -39.24
C ASN A 148 9.90 -1.04 -40.65
N SER A 149 11.21 -1.29 -40.74
CA SER A 149 11.95 -1.30 -42.01
C SER A 149 11.46 -2.36 -43.01
N GLY A 150 10.76 -3.41 -42.55
CA GLY A 150 10.20 -4.46 -43.41
C GLY A 150 8.79 -4.18 -43.93
N THR A 151 8.00 -3.32 -43.25
CA THR A 151 6.59 -3.07 -43.61
C THR A 151 6.25 -1.60 -43.86
N GLY A 152 7.14 -0.67 -43.53
CA GLY A 152 6.89 0.77 -43.63
C GLY A 152 5.85 1.31 -42.63
N LEU A 153 5.34 0.46 -41.72
CA LEU A 153 4.31 0.84 -40.76
C LEU A 153 4.90 1.58 -39.56
N SER A 154 4.17 2.57 -39.05
CA SER A 154 4.56 3.37 -37.88
C SER A 154 4.52 2.54 -36.60
N ILE A 155 5.55 2.69 -35.76
CA ILE A 155 5.69 2.02 -34.47
C ILE A 155 5.46 3.03 -33.35
N SER A 156 4.60 2.68 -32.39
CA SER A 156 4.34 3.47 -31.19
C SER A 156 3.81 2.60 -30.06
N TYR A 157 4.05 3.03 -28.83
CA TYR A 157 3.40 2.47 -27.63
C TYR A 157 1.92 2.87 -27.54
N LEU A 158 1.56 4.00 -28.15
CA LEU A 158 0.22 4.58 -28.18
C LEU A 158 -0.21 4.78 -29.65
N CYS A 159 -0.93 3.80 -30.17
CA CYS A 159 -1.65 3.92 -31.45
C CYS A 159 -3.08 4.40 -31.16
N ILE A 160 -3.45 5.54 -31.73
CA ILE A 160 -4.78 6.10 -31.62
C ILE A 160 -5.54 5.82 -32.91
N SER A 161 -6.77 5.33 -32.79
CA SER A 161 -7.69 5.31 -33.92
C SER A 161 -8.24 6.72 -34.15
N PRO A 162 -8.33 7.21 -35.40
CA PRO A 162 -9.08 8.42 -35.72
C PRO A 162 -10.47 8.24 -35.11
N ASN A 163 -10.81 9.10 -34.16
CA ASN A 163 -12.02 8.95 -33.37
C ASN A 163 -13.21 8.62 -34.28
N ASN A 164 -13.99 7.63 -33.89
CA ASN A 164 -15.42 7.66 -34.16
C ASN A 164 -15.97 8.83 -33.32
N SER A 165 -15.75 10.05 -33.83
CA SER A 165 -16.24 11.29 -33.25
C SER A 165 -17.75 11.32 -33.52
N GLY A 166 -18.53 10.63 -32.67
CA GLY A 166 -19.99 10.69 -32.73
C GLY A 166 -20.68 9.34 -32.52
N LYS A 167 -20.95 9.01 -31.26
CA LYS A 167 -22.28 8.61 -30.81
C LYS A 167 -22.43 8.85 -29.32
#